data_AF-A0A2T0MUU9-F1
#
_entry.id   AF-A0A2T0MUU9-F1
#
_cell.length_a   1.000
_cell.length_b   1.000
_cell.length_c   1.000
_cell.angle_alpha   90.00
_cell.angle_beta   90.00
_cell.angle_gamma   90.00
#
_symmetry.space_group_name_H-M   'P 1'
#
loop_
_entity.id
_entity.type
_entity.pdbx_description
1 polymer ?
#
loop_
_entity_poly.entity_id
_entity_poly.type
_entity_poly.pdbx_seq_one_letter_code
_entity_poly.pdbx_strand_id
1 'polypeptide(L)'
;MAGSGRGRLVGLVLLAMGPVLVAAYAGAGHAAVRAGVRAQVTGRGWQGGRIDAGGLTSLGVDAWRLTWWTAAFAGLVALAYLVIGALLRRGRRGRTPLLVIAGLLIAPYALSFLVALINPVALLARPYQSPDFAAGLPPWQPATAFLLLAAGLVQAVGLVLAAVAGRRAALSEPPPRS
;
A
#
# COMPACT_ATOMS: atom_id res chain seq x y z
N MET A 1 25.72 -27.78 4.86
CA MET A 1 24.25 -27.50 4.86
C MET A 1 23.89 -26.04 5.21
N ALA A 2 24.69 -25.03 4.88
CA ALA A 2 24.51 -23.65 5.41
C ALA A 2 23.66 -22.68 4.54
N GLY A 3 22.98 -23.14 3.48
CA GLY A 3 22.36 -22.24 2.49
C GLY A 3 20.87 -21.90 2.68
N SER A 4 20.13 -22.63 3.52
CA SER A 4 18.66 -22.57 3.53
C SER A 4 18.06 -21.45 4.40
N GLY A 5 18.78 -20.98 5.43
CA GLY A 5 18.28 -19.97 6.37
C GLY A 5 18.15 -18.56 5.79
N ARG A 6 19.17 -18.11 5.03
CA ARG A 6 19.22 -16.74 4.48
C ARG A 6 18.10 -16.45 3.48
N GLY A 7 17.84 -17.36 2.54
CA GLY A 7 16.76 -17.18 1.56
C GLY A 7 15.36 -17.13 2.19
N ARG A 8 15.16 -17.87 3.29
CA ARG A 8 13.90 -17.87 4.04
C ARG A 8 13.62 -16.53 4.73
N LEU A 9 14.66 -15.92 5.29
CA LEU A 9 14.61 -14.63 5.99
C LEU A 9 14.35 -13.48 5.01
N VAL A 10 15.07 -13.45 3.88
CA VAL A 10 14.88 -12.45 2.81
C VAL A 10 13.45 -12.47 2.27
N GLY A 11 12.88 -13.65 2.02
CA GLY A 11 11.49 -13.76 1.55
C GLY A 11 10.43 -13.30 2.57
N LEU A 12 10.71 -13.35 3.88
CA LEU A 12 9.80 -12.82 4.91
C LEU A 12 9.89 -11.31 5.02
N VAL A 13 11.12 -10.77 4.97
CA VAL A 13 11.36 -9.32 5.00
C VAL A 13 10.68 -8.65 3.80
N LEU A 14 10.82 -9.22 2.60
CA LEU A 14 10.14 -8.71 1.40
C LEU A 14 8.61 -8.76 1.55
N LEU A 15 8.06 -9.85 2.08
CA LEU A 15 6.61 -9.96 2.27
C LEU A 15 6.06 -8.93 3.28
N ALA A 16 6.82 -8.67 4.36
CA ALA A 16 6.48 -7.71 5.41
C ALA A 16 6.69 -6.25 5.00
N MET A 17 7.51 -5.97 3.97
CA MET A 17 7.71 -4.60 3.48
C MET A 17 6.49 -4.01 2.79
N GLY A 18 5.61 -4.81 2.20
CA GLY A 18 4.36 -4.32 1.60
C GLY A 18 3.52 -3.48 2.58
N PRO A 19 3.10 -4.05 3.73
CA PRO A 19 2.37 -3.30 4.76
C PRO A 19 3.10 -2.06 5.28
N VAL A 20 4.43 -2.14 5.46
CA VAL A 20 5.24 -1.01 5.93
C VAL A 20 5.22 0.15 4.92
N LEU A 21 5.37 -0.15 3.64
CA LEU A 21 5.32 0.84 2.57
C LEU A 21 3.93 1.46 2.41
N VAL A 22 2.86 0.69 2.62
CA VAL A 22 1.48 1.22 2.66
C VAL A 22 1.29 2.17 3.86
N ALA A 23 1.83 1.84 5.03
CA ALA A 23 1.78 2.72 6.19
C ALA A 23 2.58 4.02 5.95
N ALA A 24 3.75 3.92 5.29
CA ALA A 24 4.55 5.06 4.89
C ALA A 24 3.79 5.97 3.90
N TYR A 25 3.06 5.39 2.94
CA TYR A 25 2.18 6.13 2.04
C TYR A 25 1.09 6.91 2.80
N ALA A 26 0.40 6.25 3.75
CA ALA A 26 -0.62 6.91 4.58
C ALA A 26 -0.04 8.09 5.38
N GLY A 27 1.15 7.90 5.98
CA GLY A 27 1.85 8.94 6.74
C GLY A 27 2.27 10.13 5.88
N ALA A 28 2.83 9.87 4.69
CA ALA A 28 3.22 10.91 3.75
C ALA A 28 1.99 11.69 3.24
N GLY A 29 0.89 10.99 2.94
CA GLY A 29 -0.37 11.62 2.58
C GLY A 29 -0.95 12.50 3.70
N HIS A 30 -0.85 12.06 4.96
CA HIS A 30 -1.26 12.88 6.11
C HIS A 30 -0.49 14.21 6.18
N ALA A 31 0.83 14.13 6.03
CA ALA A 31 1.70 15.30 6.08
C ALA A 31 1.39 16.28 4.95
N ALA A 32 1.14 15.77 3.73
CA ALA A 32 0.77 16.59 2.59
C ALA A 32 -0.59 17.28 2.77
N VAL A 33 -1.61 16.57 3.25
CA VAL A 33 -2.93 17.17 3.54
C VAL A 33 -2.79 18.24 4.63
N ARG A 34 -2.03 17.99 5.69
CA ARG A 34 -1.76 18.99 6.73
C ARG A 34 -1.05 20.23 6.19
N ALA A 35 -0.11 20.08 5.26
CA ALA A 35 0.59 21.19 4.63
C ALA A 35 -0.37 22.01 3.75
N GLY A 36 -1.18 21.35 2.90
CA GLY A 36 -2.20 21.99 2.08
C GLY A 36 -3.24 22.75 2.91
N VAL A 37 -3.75 22.13 4.00
CA VAL A 37 -4.69 22.80 4.92
C VAL A 37 -4.06 24.03 5.56
N ARG A 38 -2.80 23.95 6.03
CA ARG A 38 -2.12 25.11 6.60
C ARG A 38 -2.02 26.24 5.59
N ALA A 39 -1.57 25.94 4.37
CA ALA A 39 -1.46 26.93 3.31
C ALA A 39 -2.81 27.58 2.98
N GLN A 40 -3.88 26.78 2.91
CA GLN A 40 -5.24 27.27 2.72
C GLN A 40 -5.69 28.24 3.83
N VAL A 41 -5.46 27.90 5.10
CA VAL A 41 -5.87 28.74 6.24
C VAL A 41 -5.05 30.02 6.36
N THR A 42 -3.77 29.98 5.96
CA THR A 42 -2.91 31.18 5.93
C THR A 42 -3.04 32.00 4.64
N GLY A 43 -3.79 31.50 3.66
CA GLY A 43 -3.96 32.11 2.35
C GLY A 43 -4.81 33.37 2.39
N ARG A 44 -4.50 34.35 1.53
CA ARG A 44 -5.25 35.62 1.45
C ARG A 44 -6.70 35.43 1.02
N GLY A 45 -7.01 34.32 0.35
CA GLY A 45 -8.37 33.99 -0.11
C GLY A 45 -9.22 33.24 0.92
N TRP A 46 -8.72 32.99 2.13
CA TRP A 46 -9.46 32.22 3.13
C TRP A 46 -10.64 33.01 3.71
N GLN A 47 -11.85 32.53 3.45
CA GLN A 47 -13.10 33.16 3.91
C GLN A 47 -13.67 32.57 5.20
N GLY A 48 -12.86 31.85 6.00
CA GLY A 48 -13.30 31.31 7.29
C GLY A 48 -14.17 30.04 7.20
N GLY A 49 -13.83 29.11 6.29
CA GLY A 49 -14.55 27.83 6.14
C GLY A 49 -14.59 26.98 7.42
N ARG A 50 -15.53 26.01 7.46
CA ARG A 50 -15.76 25.14 8.62
C ARG A 50 -14.52 24.30 8.94
N ILE A 51 -14.04 24.39 10.19
CA ILE A 51 -12.94 23.60 10.74
C ILE A 51 -13.53 22.51 11.61
N ASP A 52 -13.18 21.25 11.35
CA ASP A 52 -13.65 20.10 12.14
C ASP A 52 -12.83 19.91 13.42
N ALA A 53 -13.30 19.05 14.33
CA ALA A 53 -12.67 18.78 15.63
C ALA A 53 -11.20 18.32 15.55
N GLY A 54 -10.75 17.83 14.39
CA GLY A 54 -9.36 17.47 14.12
C GLY A 54 -8.47 18.64 13.64
N GLY A 55 -8.99 19.87 13.58
CA GLY A 55 -8.27 21.05 13.09
C GLY A 55 -8.04 21.07 11.57
N LEU A 56 -8.78 20.26 10.81
CA LEU A 56 -8.74 20.23 9.34
C LEU A 56 -9.96 20.98 8.77
N THR A 57 -9.81 21.58 7.58
CA THR A 57 -10.94 22.11 6.79
C THR A 57 -11.75 20.95 6.21
N SER A 58 -13.01 21.19 5.80
CA SER A 58 -13.84 20.17 5.12
C SER A 58 -13.13 19.50 3.93
N LEU A 59 -12.46 20.31 3.08
CA LEU A 59 -11.60 19.82 1.99
C LEU A 59 -10.46 18.93 2.52
N GLY A 60 -9.79 19.34 3.61
CA GLY A 60 -8.74 18.56 4.26
C GLY A 60 -9.25 17.23 4.83
N VAL A 61 -10.45 17.20 5.39
CA VAL A 61 -11.09 15.98 5.92
C VAL A 61 -11.43 15.02 4.79
N ASP A 62 -12.00 15.50 3.68
CA ASP A 62 -12.31 14.67 2.52
C ASP A 62 -11.05 14.09 1.88
N ALA A 63 -10.01 14.91 1.69
CA ALA A 63 -8.73 14.48 1.16
C ALA A 63 -8.03 13.46 2.08
N TRP A 64 -8.10 13.67 3.40
CA TRP A 64 -7.58 12.73 4.38
C TRP A 64 -8.35 11.40 4.37
N ARG A 65 -9.68 11.44 4.36
CA ARG A 65 -10.53 10.25 4.27
C ARG A 65 -10.21 9.43 3.03
N LEU A 66 -10.08 10.07 1.88
CA LEU A 66 -9.78 9.38 0.64
C LEU A 66 -8.40 8.70 0.69
N THR A 67 -7.38 9.43 1.15
CA THR A 67 -6.03 8.88 1.34
C THR A 67 -6.03 7.68 2.30
N TRP A 68 -6.76 7.81 3.41
CA TRP A 68 -6.89 6.76 4.41
C TRP A 68 -7.60 5.53 3.86
N TRP A 69 -8.70 5.69 3.11
CA TRP A 69 -9.39 4.59 2.44
C TRP A 69 -8.51 3.88 1.40
N THR A 70 -7.77 4.62 0.58
CA THR A 70 -6.84 4.03 -0.40
C THR A 70 -5.74 3.23 0.32
N ALA A 71 -5.16 3.78 1.39
CA ALA A 71 -4.14 3.09 2.16
C ALA A 71 -4.69 1.86 2.89
N ALA A 72 -5.86 1.97 3.52
CA ALA A 72 -6.51 0.86 4.23
C ALA A 72 -6.82 -0.29 3.26
N PHE A 73 -7.35 0.02 2.08
CA PHE A 73 -7.66 -0.99 1.07
C PHE A 73 -6.40 -1.65 0.51
N ALA A 74 -5.37 -0.87 0.16
CA ALA A 74 -4.08 -1.42 -0.26
C ALA A 74 -3.41 -2.27 0.85
N GLY A 75 -3.55 -1.86 2.11
CA GLY A 75 -3.05 -2.57 3.28
C GLY A 75 -3.77 -3.90 3.52
N LEU A 76 -5.09 -3.94 3.33
CA LEU A 76 -5.89 -5.15 3.40
C LEU A 76 -5.46 -6.17 2.32
N VAL A 77 -5.30 -5.71 1.08
CA VAL A 77 -4.79 -6.53 -0.03
C VAL A 77 -3.39 -7.05 0.30
N ALA A 78 -2.53 -6.19 0.83
CA ALA A 78 -1.18 -6.56 1.25
C ALA A 78 -1.19 -7.63 2.35
N LEU A 79 -2.09 -7.53 3.33
CA LEU A 79 -2.24 -8.52 4.39
C LEU A 79 -2.71 -9.87 3.84
N ALA A 80 -3.69 -9.85 2.92
CA ALA A 80 -4.17 -11.06 2.26
C ALA A 80 -3.03 -11.77 1.51
N TYR A 81 -2.18 -11.03 0.79
CA TYR A 81 -0.98 -11.59 0.16
C TYR A 81 0.01 -12.19 1.16
N LEU A 82 0.19 -11.56 2.32
CA LEU A 82 1.05 -12.08 3.37
C LEU A 82 0.53 -13.42 3.91
N VAL A 83 -0.78 -13.52 4.15
CA VAL A 83 -1.44 -14.76 4.58
C VAL A 83 -1.32 -15.85 3.51
N ILE A 84 -1.58 -15.54 2.25
CA ILE A 84 -1.43 -16.48 1.13
C ILE A 84 0.01 -16.98 1.03
N GLY A 85 1.00 -16.08 1.14
CA GLY A 85 2.42 -16.44 1.16
C GLY A 85 2.80 -17.35 2.32
N ALA A 86 2.21 -17.15 3.51
CA ALA A 86 2.41 -18.03 4.66
C ALA A 86 1.75 -19.40 4.48
N LEU A 87 0.55 -19.46 3.90
CA LEU A 87 -0.18 -20.71 3.64
C LEU A 87 0.47 -21.55 2.54
N LEU A 88 0.94 -20.93 1.46
CA LEU A 88 1.70 -21.61 0.40
C LEU A 88 2.97 -22.29 0.93
N ARG A 89 3.53 -21.79 2.04
CA ARG A 89 4.68 -22.39 2.72
C ARG A 89 4.31 -23.62 3.56
N ARG A 90 3.08 -23.76 4.04
CA ARG A 90 2.67 -24.81 5.01
C ARG A 90 2.05 -26.07 4.38
N GLY A 91 1.55 -26.04 3.14
CA GLY A 91 0.77 -27.16 2.57
C GLY A 91 1.32 -27.78 1.27
N ARG A 92 1.23 -29.13 1.16
CA ARG A 92 1.58 -29.93 -0.04
C ARG A 92 0.41 -30.14 -1.04
N ARG A 93 -0.85 -29.90 -0.67
CA ARG A 93 -2.05 -30.16 -1.52
C ARG A 93 -2.96 -28.92 -1.59
N GLY A 94 -3.39 -28.52 -2.79
CA GLY A 94 -4.37 -27.43 -3.00
C GLY A 94 -3.81 -26.02 -3.29
N ARG A 95 -2.71 -25.88 -4.04
CA ARG A 95 -2.05 -24.57 -4.29
C ARG A 95 -2.68 -23.73 -5.42
N THR A 96 -3.41 -24.35 -6.34
CA THR A 96 -4.08 -23.69 -7.46
C THR A 96 -5.07 -22.59 -7.01
N PRO A 97 -5.99 -22.81 -6.05
CA PRO A 97 -6.90 -21.75 -5.60
C PRO A 97 -6.17 -20.57 -4.96
N LEU A 98 -5.08 -20.80 -4.22
CA LEU A 98 -4.27 -19.73 -3.61
C LEU A 98 -3.59 -18.84 -4.68
N LEU A 99 -3.15 -19.42 -5.80
CA LEU A 99 -2.59 -18.66 -6.92
C LEU A 99 -3.65 -17.87 -7.69
N VAL A 100 -4.85 -18.43 -7.86
CA VAL A 100 -5.98 -17.73 -8.48
C VAL A 100 -6.42 -16.55 -7.63
N ILE A 101 -6.54 -16.74 -6.31
CA ILE A 101 -6.85 -15.66 -5.37
C ILE A 101 -5.74 -14.59 -5.40
N ALA A 102 -4.46 -14.99 -5.40
CA ALA A 102 -3.35 -14.06 -5.54
C ALA A 102 -3.41 -13.26 -6.86
N GLY A 103 -3.79 -13.87 -7.98
CA GLY A 103 -4.00 -13.15 -9.24
C GLY A 103 -5.18 -12.18 -9.17
N LEU A 104 -6.28 -12.58 -8.54
CA LEU A 104 -7.46 -11.74 -8.36
C LEU A 104 -7.16 -10.51 -7.50
N LEU A 105 -6.33 -10.64 -6.46
CA LEU A 105 -5.90 -9.54 -5.59
C LEU A 105 -4.98 -8.51 -6.26
N ILE A 106 -4.44 -8.80 -7.45
CA ILE A 106 -3.59 -7.86 -8.19
C ILE A 106 -4.43 -6.72 -8.77
N ALA A 107 -5.66 -7.03 -9.21
CA ALA A 107 -6.58 -6.04 -9.77
C ALA A 107 -6.96 -4.92 -8.79
N PRO A 108 -7.44 -5.20 -7.56
CA PRO A 108 -7.72 -4.16 -6.57
C PRO A 108 -6.45 -3.41 -6.12
N TYR A 109 -5.30 -4.06 -6.13
CA TYR A 109 -4.02 -3.40 -5.83
C TYR A 109 -3.62 -2.38 -6.91
N ALA A 110 -3.67 -2.82 -8.18
CA ALA A 110 -3.39 -1.97 -9.34
C ALA A 110 -4.38 -0.80 -9.41
N LEU A 111 -5.64 -1.03 -9.08
CA LEU A 111 -6.65 0.03 -8.98
C LEU A 111 -6.28 1.06 -7.91
N SER A 112 -5.83 0.63 -6.74
CA SER A 112 -5.38 1.53 -5.65
C SER A 112 -4.19 2.39 -6.07
N PHE A 113 -3.23 1.78 -6.76
CA PHE A 113 -2.08 2.48 -7.32
C PHE A 113 -2.49 3.49 -8.40
N LEU A 114 -3.40 3.11 -9.30
CA LEU A 114 -3.91 3.98 -10.36
C LEU A 114 -4.66 5.18 -9.78
N VAL A 115 -5.47 4.97 -8.74
CA VAL A 115 -6.12 6.06 -7.99
C VAL A 115 -5.09 6.99 -7.37
N ALA A 116 -4.01 6.46 -6.79
CA ALA A 116 -2.94 7.28 -6.21
C ALA A 116 -2.18 8.10 -7.26
N LEU A 117 -1.92 7.54 -8.46
CA LEU A 117 -1.26 8.22 -9.57
C LEU A 117 -2.04 9.44 -10.07
N ILE A 118 -3.37 9.38 -10.02
CA ILE A 118 -4.25 10.46 -10.48
C ILE A 118 -4.24 11.66 -9.51
N ASN A 119 -3.50 11.57 -8.40
CA ASN A 119 -3.39 12.60 -7.37
C ASN A 119 -4.76 13.11 -6.90
N PRO A 120 -5.49 12.28 -6.15
CA PRO A 120 -6.86 12.56 -5.79
C PRO A 120 -7.00 13.84 -4.94
N VAL A 121 -5.94 14.21 -4.22
CA VAL A 121 -5.88 15.43 -3.42
C VAL A 121 -5.90 16.68 -4.30
N ALA A 122 -5.14 16.69 -5.40
CA ALA A 122 -5.17 17.79 -6.36
C ALA A 122 -6.50 17.86 -7.12
N LEU A 123 -7.09 16.70 -7.47
CA LEU A 123 -8.41 16.67 -8.10
C LEU A 123 -9.51 17.22 -7.20
N LEU A 124 -9.49 16.90 -5.90
CA LEU A 124 -10.45 17.41 -4.93
C LEU A 124 -10.30 18.92 -4.69
N ALA A 125 -9.11 19.50 -4.87
CA ALA A 125 -8.92 20.95 -4.73
C ALA A 125 -9.66 21.76 -5.81
N ARG A 126 -9.87 21.19 -7.00
CA ARG A 126 -10.50 21.84 -8.15
C ARG A 126 -11.99 22.20 -7.95
N PRO A 127 -12.88 21.28 -7.49
CA PRO A 127 -14.26 21.62 -7.20
C PRO A 127 -14.40 22.58 -6.01
N TYR A 128 -13.45 22.58 -5.08
CA TYR A 128 -13.44 23.49 -3.93
C TYR A 128 -12.85 24.89 -4.23
N GLN A 129 -12.41 25.15 -5.47
CA GLN A 129 -11.83 26.43 -5.93
C GLN A 129 -10.79 27.01 -4.95
N SER A 130 -9.95 26.15 -4.35
CA SER A 130 -8.97 26.57 -3.35
C SER A 130 -7.54 26.52 -3.91
N PRO A 131 -7.09 27.58 -4.63
CA PRO A 131 -5.76 27.62 -5.22
C PRO A 131 -4.66 27.60 -4.15
N ASP A 132 -4.90 28.19 -2.99
CA ASP A 132 -3.96 28.25 -1.88
C ASP A 132 -3.68 26.85 -1.29
N PHE A 133 -4.69 25.97 -1.25
CA PHE A 133 -4.52 24.58 -0.82
C PHE A 133 -3.62 23.81 -1.78
N ALA A 134 -3.89 23.92 -3.08
CA ALA A 134 -3.10 23.24 -4.12
C ALA A 134 -1.66 23.75 -4.18
N ALA A 135 -1.45 25.07 -4.03
CA ALA A 135 -0.13 25.68 -3.97
C ALA A 135 0.67 25.25 -2.72
N GLY A 136 -0.02 24.91 -1.63
CA GLY A 136 0.59 24.39 -0.41
C GLY A 136 0.93 22.90 -0.43
N LEU A 137 0.52 22.16 -1.46
CA LEU A 137 0.84 20.75 -1.56
C LEU A 137 2.36 20.57 -1.82
N PRO A 138 3.03 19.69 -1.07
CA PRO A 138 4.44 19.45 -1.30
C PRO A 138 4.70 18.87 -2.71
N PRO A 139 5.78 19.29 -3.40
CA PRO A 139 6.05 18.83 -4.77
C PRO A 139 6.35 17.33 -4.86
N TRP A 140 6.72 16.69 -3.76
CA TRP A 140 6.96 15.25 -3.68
C TRP A 140 5.69 14.42 -3.53
N GLN A 141 4.54 15.04 -3.26
CA GLN A 141 3.27 14.34 -3.02
C GLN A 141 2.86 13.38 -4.16
N PRO A 142 2.93 13.73 -5.46
CA PRO A 142 2.64 12.77 -6.53
C PRO A 142 3.61 11.57 -6.55
N ALA A 143 4.85 11.76 -6.09
CA ALA A 143 5.82 10.67 -6.03
C ALA A 143 5.49 9.62 -4.95
N THR A 144 4.60 9.94 -4.01
CA THR A 144 4.17 8.97 -2.99
C THR A 144 3.38 7.81 -3.58
N ALA A 145 2.73 7.98 -4.73
CA ALA A 145 2.05 6.88 -5.43
C ALA A 145 3.02 5.73 -5.74
N PHE A 146 4.30 6.03 -6.04
CA PHE A 146 5.31 5.01 -6.29
C PHE A 146 5.62 4.13 -5.07
N LEU A 147 5.29 4.57 -3.85
CA LEU A 147 5.39 3.72 -2.65
C LEU A 147 4.41 2.53 -2.72
N LEU A 148 3.21 2.74 -3.26
CA LEU A 148 2.25 1.66 -3.48
C LEU A 148 2.75 0.71 -4.58
N LEU A 149 3.32 1.24 -5.67
CA LEU A 149 3.92 0.38 -6.70
C LEU A 149 5.06 -0.47 -6.12
N ALA A 150 5.97 0.17 -5.39
CA ALA A 150 7.10 -0.50 -4.73
C ALA A 150 6.61 -1.58 -3.76
N ALA A 151 5.57 -1.29 -2.98
CA ALA A 151 4.94 -2.25 -2.08
C ALA A 151 4.40 -3.47 -2.83
N GLY A 152 3.69 -3.27 -3.94
CA GLY A 152 3.16 -4.36 -4.76
C GLY A 152 4.25 -5.23 -5.37
N LEU A 153 5.29 -4.60 -5.92
CA LEU A 153 6.45 -5.31 -6.48
C LEU A 153 7.16 -6.14 -5.41
N VAL A 154 7.42 -5.56 -4.25
CA VAL A 154 8.10 -6.22 -3.14
C VAL A 154 7.28 -7.41 -2.61
N GLN A 155 5.95 -7.30 -2.56
CA GLN A 155 5.07 -8.42 -2.22
C GLN A 155 5.03 -9.52 -3.29
N ALA A 156 4.95 -9.15 -4.57
CA ALA A 156 4.97 -10.10 -5.67
C ALA A 156 6.26 -10.93 -5.66
N VAL A 157 7.41 -10.28 -5.50
CA VAL A 157 8.71 -10.95 -5.36
C VAL A 157 8.73 -11.84 -4.12
N GLY A 158 8.25 -11.35 -2.97
CA GLY A 158 8.16 -12.13 -1.74
C GLY A 158 7.33 -13.41 -1.88
N LEU A 159 6.21 -13.34 -2.60
CA LEU A 159 5.34 -14.48 -2.91
C LEU A 159 6.02 -15.50 -3.83
N VAL A 160 6.68 -15.04 -4.89
CA VAL A 160 7.41 -15.92 -5.81
C VAL A 160 8.51 -16.67 -5.06
N LEU A 161 9.31 -15.98 -4.24
CA LEU A 161 10.35 -16.60 -3.44
C LEU A 161 9.79 -17.61 -2.42
N ALA A 162 8.67 -17.27 -1.76
CA ALA A 162 7.97 -18.18 -0.86
C ALA A 162 7.50 -19.46 -1.58
N ALA A 163 6.93 -19.32 -2.77
CA ALA A 163 6.44 -20.43 -3.58
C ALA A 163 7.59 -21.35 -4.07
N VAL A 164 8.71 -20.77 -4.52
CA VAL A 164 9.90 -21.53 -4.97
C VAL A 164 10.53 -22.30 -3.80
N ALA A 165 10.66 -21.67 -2.63
CA ALA A 165 11.18 -22.34 -1.43
C ALA A 165 10.31 -23.54 -1.02
N GLY A 166 8.98 -23.40 -1.10
CA GLY A 166 8.03 -24.47 -0.83
C GLY A 166 8.07 -25.63 -1.83
N ARG A 167 8.56 -25.43 -3.07
CA ARG A 167 8.81 -26.53 -4.03
C ARG A 167 10.08 -27.29 -3.71
N ARG A 168 11.18 -26.59 -3.40
CA ARG A 168 12.48 -27.22 -3.08
C ARG A 168 12.42 -28.10 -1.83
N ALA A 169 11.69 -27.65 -0.80
CA ALA A 169 11.50 -28.44 0.41
C ALA A 169 10.74 -29.75 0.14
N ALA A 170 9.73 -29.73 -0.75
CA ALA A 170 8.95 -30.91 -1.09
C ALA A 170 9.76 -31.98 -1.87
N LEU A 171 10.70 -31.54 -2.71
CA LEU A 171 11.58 -32.43 -3.47
C LEU A 171 12.71 -33.05 -2.63
N SER A 172 13.01 -32.48 -1.46
CA SER A 172 14.09 -32.94 -0.58
C SER A 172 13.61 -33.93 0.49
N GLU A 173 12.30 -34.22 0.55
CA GLU A 173 11.73 -35.12 1.54
C GLU A 173 11.85 -36.57 1.03
N PRO A 174 12.53 -37.48 1.75
CA PRO A 174 12.69 -38.86 1.32
C PRO A 174 11.33 -39.55 1.21
N PRO A 175 11.19 -40.54 0.30
CA PRO A 175 9.93 -41.26 0.15
C PRO A 175 9.52 -41.91 1.48
N PRO A 176 8.21 -41.98 1.78
CA PRO A 176 7.73 -42.63 2.99
C PRO A 176 8.23 -44.07 3.00
N ARG A 177 8.93 -44.46 4.09
CA ARG A 177 9.33 -45.85 4.30
C ARG A 177 8.06 -46.64 4.58
N SER A 178 7.65 -47.44 3.60
CA SER A 178 6.63 -48.48 3.71
C SER A 178 7.09 -49.60 4.62
#